data_AF-A0A7T2PHP6-F1
#
_entry.id   AF-A0A7T2PHP6-F1
#
_cell.length_a   1.000
_cell.length_b   1.000
_cell.length_c   1.000
_cell.angle_alpha   90.00
_cell.angle_beta   90.00
_cell.angle_gamma   90.00
#
_symmetry.space_group_name_H-M   'P 1'
#
loop_
_entity.id
_entity.type
_entity.pdbx_description
1 polymer ?
#
loop_
_entity_poly.entity_id
_entity_poly.type
_entity_poly.pdbx_seq_one_letter_code
_entity_poly.pdbx_strand_id
1 'polypeptide(L)'
;MKPLFISAALLLTACQSAPAPSQGETLYINSQLVDCVGVGPMQCMQVRSDEQQPWTLFYQNIEGFQFEPGYRYQLTVSKEQLTDVPADASSLRYQLIKVVNKVAAR
;
A
#
# COMPACT_ATOMS: atom_id res chain seq x y z
N MET A 1 65.87 17.82 3.81
CA MET A 1 64.77 17.72 2.82
C MET A 1 63.97 16.48 3.18
N LYS A 2 62.69 16.65 3.51
CA LYS A 2 61.87 15.73 4.33
C LYS A 2 61.40 14.50 3.52
N PRO A 3 61.52 13.26 4.06
CA PRO A 3 60.97 12.09 3.39
C PRO A 3 59.44 12.08 3.51
N LEU A 4 58.83 11.85 2.36
CA LEU A 4 57.40 11.78 2.11
C LEU A 4 56.84 10.46 2.68
N PHE A 5 56.09 10.53 3.78
CA PHE A 5 55.34 9.39 4.33
C PHE A 5 53.94 9.37 3.71
N ILE A 6 53.71 8.41 2.80
CA ILE A 6 52.41 8.15 2.18
C ILE A 6 51.62 7.26 3.15
N SER A 7 50.69 7.84 3.92
CA SER A 7 49.72 7.10 4.72
C SER A 7 48.52 6.72 3.85
N ALA A 8 48.39 5.43 3.55
CA ALA A 8 47.19 4.86 2.96
C ALA A 8 46.13 4.65 4.06
N ALA A 9 45.13 5.53 4.12
CA ALA A 9 43.97 5.35 4.98
C ALA A 9 42.94 4.46 4.26
N LEU A 10 42.79 3.23 4.75
CA LEU A 10 41.79 2.27 4.32
C LEU A 10 40.41 2.70 4.84
N LEU A 11 39.59 3.29 3.97
CA LEU A 11 38.21 3.67 4.30
C LEU A 11 37.34 2.40 4.37
N LEU A 12 37.01 1.98 5.59
CA LEU A 12 35.97 0.99 5.85
C LEU A 12 34.60 1.62 5.56
N THR A 13 34.09 1.37 4.36
CA THR A 13 32.75 1.77 3.96
C THR A 13 31.73 0.97 4.78
N ALA A 14 31.09 1.62 5.75
CA ALA A 14 29.96 1.04 6.47
C ALA A 14 28.78 0.91 5.49
N CYS A 15 28.41 -0.33 5.16
CA CYS A 15 27.14 -0.61 4.51
C CYS A 15 26.02 -0.26 5.48
N GLN A 16 25.44 0.93 5.31
CA GLN A 16 24.23 1.35 6.00
C GLN A 16 23.08 0.50 5.44
N SER A 17 22.62 -0.50 6.19
CA SER A 17 21.42 -1.23 5.85
C SER A 17 20.24 -0.27 5.91
N ALA A 18 19.78 0.20 4.75
CA ALA A 18 18.52 0.93 4.65
C ALA A 18 17.40 0.04 5.22
N PRO A 19 16.47 0.59 6.02
CA PRO A 19 15.30 -0.17 6.44
C PRO A 19 14.58 -0.69 5.19
N ALA A 20 14.43 -2.00 5.11
CA ALA A 20 13.68 -2.63 4.03
C ALA A 20 12.26 -2.03 4.02
N PRO A 21 11.70 -1.65 2.87
CA PRO A 21 10.31 -1.23 2.80
C PRO A 21 9.47 -2.33 3.44
N SER A 22 8.58 -1.94 4.37
CA SER A 22 7.58 -2.85 4.94
C SER A 22 6.94 -3.60 3.77
N GLN A 23 7.13 -4.91 3.70
CA GLN A 23 6.60 -5.72 2.59
C GLN A 23 5.08 -5.54 2.61
N GLY A 24 4.54 -4.76 1.67
CA GLY A 24 3.12 -4.39 1.68
C GLY A 24 2.21 -5.61 1.63
N GLU A 25 0.95 -5.43 2.04
CA GLU A 25 -0.05 -6.49 1.98
C GLU A 25 -0.70 -6.58 0.60
N THR A 26 -1.11 -7.79 0.21
CA THR A 26 -1.86 -8.00 -1.03
C THR A 26 -3.33 -7.69 -0.80
N LEU A 27 -3.92 -6.90 -1.70
CA LEU A 27 -5.35 -6.60 -1.70
C LEU A 27 -5.90 -6.82 -3.10
N TYR A 28 -6.86 -7.73 -3.23
CA TYR A 28 -7.61 -7.92 -4.46
C TYR A 28 -8.82 -6.98 -4.46
N ILE A 29 -9.07 -6.30 -5.58
CA ILE A 29 -10.21 -5.39 -5.76
C ILE A 29 -11.13 -5.97 -6.85
N ASN A 30 -12.42 -6.06 -6.57
CA ASN A 30 -13.41 -6.52 -7.54
C ASN A 30 -13.71 -5.46 -8.61
N SER A 31 -14.46 -5.80 -9.64
CA SER A 31 -14.69 -4.94 -10.81
C SER A 31 -15.80 -3.91 -10.69
N GLN A 32 -16.51 -3.88 -9.56
CA GLN A 32 -17.64 -2.98 -9.36
C GLN A 32 -17.61 -2.40 -7.95
N LEU A 33 -17.92 -1.11 -7.88
CA LEU A 33 -18.35 -0.49 -6.63
C LEU A 33 -19.79 -0.91 -6.33
N VAL A 34 -20.15 -0.96 -5.07
CA VAL A 34 -21.50 -1.29 -4.61
C VAL A 34 -22.01 -0.22 -3.66
N ASP A 35 -23.33 -0.02 -3.67
CA ASP A 35 -23.97 0.88 -2.71
C ASP A 35 -23.78 0.32 -1.30
N CYS A 36 -23.33 1.19 -0.39
CA CYS A 36 -23.04 0.87 0.99
C CYS A 36 -23.30 2.08 1.89
N VAL A 37 -23.24 1.89 3.21
CA VAL A 37 -23.40 2.95 4.20
C VAL A 37 -22.19 2.93 5.13
N GLY A 38 -21.37 3.99 5.06
CA GLY A 38 -20.31 4.28 6.04
C GLY A 38 -20.84 5.24 7.10
N VAL A 39 -20.31 6.46 7.14
CA VAL A 39 -20.93 7.60 7.85
C VAL A 39 -22.24 8.06 7.19
N GLY A 40 -22.45 7.72 5.92
CA GLY A 40 -23.67 7.94 5.13
C GLY A 40 -23.68 7.09 3.86
N PRO A 41 -24.72 7.21 3.01
CA PRO A 41 -24.78 6.51 1.73
C PRO A 41 -23.62 6.87 0.81
N MET A 42 -22.94 5.86 0.26
CA MET A 42 -21.78 6.02 -0.61
C MET A 42 -21.58 4.78 -1.50
N GLN A 43 -20.54 4.79 -2.32
CA GLN A 43 -20.10 3.62 -3.06
C GLN A 43 -18.82 3.04 -2.45
N CYS A 44 -18.81 1.74 -2.18
CA CYS A 44 -17.68 1.02 -1.59
C CYS A 44 -17.01 0.12 -2.62
N MET A 45 -15.69 -0.03 -2.49
CA MET A 45 -14.98 -1.12 -3.15
C MET A 45 -15.33 -2.45 -2.49
N GLN A 46 -15.16 -3.53 -3.24
CA GLN A 46 -15.21 -4.89 -2.72
C GLN A 46 -13.80 -5.47 -2.76
N VAL A 47 -13.32 -5.97 -1.62
CA VAL A 47 -11.93 -6.43 -1.47
C VAL A 47 -11.83 -7.79 -0.80
N ARG A 48 -10.69 -8.45 -1.01
CA ARG A 48 -10.28 -9.66 -0.27
C ARG A 48 -8.75 -9.70 -0.19
N SER A 49 -8.21 -10.30 0.85
CA SER A 49 -6.75 -10.48 1.03
C SER A 49 -6.22 -11.74 0.34
N ASP A 50 -7.09 -12.71 0.07
CA ASP A 50 -6.77 -13.98 -0.58
C ASP A 50 -7.86 -14.36 -1.60
N GLU A 51 -7.49 -15.07 -2.67
CA GLU A 51 -8.42 -15.43 -3.74
C GLU A 51 -9.49 -16.45 -3.35
N GLN A 52 -9.31 -17.16 -2.24
CA GLN A 52 -10.25 -18.14 -1.71
C GLN A 52 -11.24 -17.53 -0.71
N GLN A 53 -10.99 -16.29 -0.26
CA GLN A 53 -11.86 -15.59 0.68
C GLN A 53 -13.03 -14.90 -0.04
N PRO A 54 -14.19 -14.76 0.63
CA PRO A 54 -15.31 -13.99 0.10
C PRO A 54 -14.95 -12.51 -0.02
N TRP A 55 -15.64 -11.82 -0.92
CA TRP A 55 -15.53 -10.36 -1.04
C TRP A 55 -16.11 -9.68 0.20
N THR A 56 -15.44 -8.63 0.65
CA THR A 56 -15.84 -7.80 1.79
C THR A 56 -15.91 -6.33 1.37
N LEU A 57 -16.73 -5.54 2.05
CA LEU A 57 -16.83 -4.11 1.77
C LEU A 57 -15.59 -3.37 2.29
N PHE A 58 -15.06 -2.50 1.46
CA PHE A 58 -13.98 -1.60 1.79
C PHE A 58 -14.48 -0.17 1.73
N TYR A 59 -14.66 0.41 2.91
CA TYR A 59 -15.27 1.72 3.13
C TYR A 59 -14.29 2.89 2.98
N GLN A 60 -13.02 2.59 2.71
CA GLN A 60 -11.95 3.59 2.67
C GLN A 60 -11.45 3.78 1.24
N ASN A 61 -10.60 4.79 1.06
CA ASN A 61 -9.84 4.97 -0.16
C ASN A 61 -8.45 4.36 -0.01
N ILE A 62 -7.82 4.03 -1.14
CA ILE A 62 -6.41 3.66 -1.20
C ILE A 62 -5.71 4.82 -1.89
N GLU A 63 -4.86 5.54 -1.18
CA GLU A 63 -4.16 6.70 -1.71
C GLU A 63 -3.27 6.29 -2.90
N GLY A 64 -3.34 7.05 -3.99
CA GLY A 64 -2.62 6.74 -5.23
C GLY A 64 -3.26 5.65 -6.10
N PHE A 65 -4.36 5.03 -5.68
CA PHE A 65 -5.13 4.11 -6.50
C PHE A 65 -6.41 4.78 -7.03
N GLN A 66 -6.60 4.73 -8.35
CA GLN A 66 -7.83 5.15 -9.00
C GLN A 66 -8.58 3.90 -9.49
N PHE A 67 -9.78 3.70 -8.96
CA PHE A 67 -10.66 2.63 -9.41
C PHE A 67 -11.17 2.92 -10.83
N GLU A 68 -11.17 1.90 -11.68
CA GLU A 68 -11.86 1.92 -12.98
C GLU A 68 -12.89 0.78 -13.04
N PRO A 69 -14.17 1.08 -13.31
CA PRO A 69 -15.21 0.07 -13.46
C PRO A 69 -14.85 -0.98 -14.52
N GLY A 70 -15.21 -2.24 -14.25
CA GLY A 70 -14.98 -3.33 -15.19
C GLY A 70 -13.60 -3.97 -15.10
N TYR A 71 -12.73 -3.58 -14.16
CA TYR A 71 -11.43 -4.21 -13.94
C TYR A 71 -11.31 -4.84 -12.55
N ARG A 72 -10.77 -6.06 -12.47
CA ARG A 72 -10.27 -6.61 -11.21
C ARG A 72 -8.79 -6.29 -11.06
N TYR A 73 -8.39 -6.03 -9.82
CA TYR A 73 -7.02 -5.65 -9.49
C TYR A 73 -6.43 -6.60 -8.46
N GLN A 74 -5.11 -6.76 -8.52
CA GLN A 74 -4.29 -7.21 -7.41
C GLN A 74 -3.32 -6.08 -7.10
N LEU A 75 -3.38 -5.57 -5.87
CA LEU A 75 -2.57 -4.46 -5.41
C LEU A 75 -1.62 -4.94 -4.32
N THR A 76 -0.46 -4.31 -4.23
CA THR A 76 0.34 -4.27 -3.01
C THR A 76 0.11 -2.92 -2.37
N VAL A 77 -0.31 -2.90 -1.10
CA VAL A 77 -0.61 -1.67 -0.34
C VAL A 77 0.16 -1.64 0.97
N SER A 78 0.53 -0.44 1.43
CA SER A 78 0.88 -0.25 2.84
C SER A 78 -0.39 0.02 3.64
N LYS A 79 -0.37 -0.41 4.90
CA LYS A 79 -1.41 -0.14 5.88
C LYS A 79 -0.77 0.47 7.11
N GLU A 80 -1.21 1.68 7.45
CA GLU A 80 -0.73 2.43 8.60
C GLU A 80 -1.87 2.65 9.59
N GLN A 81 -1.58 2.47 10.87
CA GLN A 81 -2.49 2.83 11.96
C GLN A 81 -2.21 4.29 12.34
N LEU A 82 -3.19 5.16 12.13
CA LEU A 82 -3.14 6.55 12.55
C LEU A 82 -3.54 6.68 14.02
N THR A 83 -2.90 7.63 14.70
CA THR A 83 -3.25 8.10 16.04
C THR A 83 -3.82 9.51 15.97
N ASP A 84 -4.65 9.89 16.94
CA ASP A 84 -5.25 11.23 17.02
C ASP A 84 -6.12 11.59 15.79
N VAL A 85 -6.95 10.64 15.36
CA VAL A 85 -7.96 10.86 14.32
C VAL A 85 -9.32 11.20 14.93
N PRO A 86 -10.19 11.98 14.25
CA PRO A 86 -11.57 12.18 14.66
C PRO A 86 -12.31 10.85 14.89
N ALA A 87 -13.29 10.84 15.80
CA ALA A 87 -13.99 9.62 16.21
C ALA A 87 -14.78 8.94 15.06
N ASP A 88 -15.16 9.71 14.05
CA ASP A 88 -15.89 9.29 12.85
C ASP A 88 -14.97 9.02 11.64
N ALA A 89 -13.67 9.26 11.77
CA ALA A 89 -12.68 8.97 10.74
C ALA A 89 -12.09 7.56 10.91
N SER A 90 -11.66 6.96 9.80
CA SER A 90 -10.87 5.73 9.87
C SER A 90 -9.54 5.99 10.56
N SER A 91 -9.18 5.12 11.50
CA SER A 91 -7.85 5.07 12.09
C SER A 91 -6.84 4.29 11.24
N LEU A 92 -7.25 3.79 10.08
CA LEU A 92 -6.40 3.08 9.13
C LEU A 92 -6.19 3.96 7.89
N ARG A 93 -4.96 3.95 7.38
CA ARG A 93 -4.59 4.61 6.14
C ARG A 93 -3.97 3.59 5.19
N TYR A 94 -4.46 3.57 3.96
CA TYR A 94 -3.99 2.66 2.91
C TYR A 94 -3.34 3.46 1.80
N GLN A 95 -2.14 3.07 1.38
CA GLN A 95 -1.44 3.71 0.26
C GLN A 95 -1.01 2.64 -0.75
N LEU A 96 -1.20 2.93 -2.03
CA LEU A 96 -0.78 2.06 -3.11
C LEU A 96 0.75 2.02 -3.16
N ILE A 97 1.32 0.83 -3.03
CA ILE A 97 2.73 0.57 -3.33
C ILE A 97 2.88 0.19 -4.80
N LYS A 98 2.04 -0.74 -5.28
CA LYS A 98 2.13 -1.27 -6.64
C LYS A 98 0.82 -1.87 -7.12
N VAL A 99 0.50 -1.69 -8.41
CA VAL A 99 -0.48 -2.53 -9.12
C VAL A 99 0.23 -3.78 -9.62
N VAL A 100 -0.09 -4.94 -9.06
CA VAL A 100 0.50 -6.23 -9.45
C VAL A 100 -0.19 -6.78 -10.69
N ASN A 101 -1.52 -6.66 -10.75
CA ASN A 101 -2.31 -7.13 -11.87
C ASN A 101 -3.55 -6.23 -12.08
N LYS A 102 -3.98 -6.08 -13.34
CA LYS A 102 -5.22 -5.42 -13.75
C LYS A 102 -5.81 -6.20 -14.91
N VAL A 103 -6.99 -6.79 -14.72
CA VAL A 103 -7.66 -7.62 -15.73
C VAL A 103 -9.09 -7.16 -15.94
N ALA A 104 -9.52 -7.07 -17.20
CA ALA A 104 -10.91 -6.78 -17.50
C ALA A 104 -11.80 -7.92 -16.97
N ALA A 105 -12.82 -7.57 -16.19
CA ALA A 105 -13.88 -8.48 -15.82
C ALA A 105 -14.76 -8.71 -17.05
N ARG A 106 -14.80 -9.96 -17.51
CA ARG A 106 -15.66 -10.41 -18.60
C ARG A 106 -16.99 -10.89 -18.05
#